data_AF-A0A6L4Z467-F1
#
_entry.id   AF-A0A6L4Z467-F1
#
_cell.length_a   1.000
_cell.length_b   1.000
_cell.length_c   1.000
_cell.angle_alpha   90.00
_cell.angle_beta   90.00
_cell.angle_gamma   90.00
#
_symmetry.space_group_name_H-M   'P 1'
#
loop_
_entity.id
_entity.type
_entity.pdbx_description
1 polymer ?
#
loop_
_entity_poly.entity_id
_entity_poly.type
_entity_poly.pdbx_seq_one_letter_code
_entity_poly.pdbx_strand_id
1 'polypeptide(L)'
;MLIFLVKECFICGRCFGDHNLECDLDKAALNTTLLGLPLVKNRYRLDRRINTELIGATYLAYDIENKCKTTLKVILMEYLQSDFQKYSKVLEAIAQISHPNLISILDYGKNDEASFYIVMEHTLFMMLVKCTKI
;
A
#
# COMPACT_ATOMS: atom_id res chain seq x y z
N MET A 1 18.77 12.26 7.97
CA MET A 1 18.00 11.20 7.29
C MET A 1 17.02 11.91 6.36
N LEU A 2 17.21 11.84 5.05
CA LEU A 2 16.34 12.54 4.10
C LEU A 2 14.98 11.84 4.11
N ILE A 3 13.98 12.48 4.71
CA ILE A 3 12.59 12.07 4.59
C ILE A 3 12.19 12.43 3.17
N PHE A 4 11.96 11.41 2.36
CA PHE A 4 11.27 11.62 1.10
C PHE A 4 9.76 11.52 1.34
N LEU A 5 8.95 12.25 0.59
CA LEU A 5 7.49 12.26 0.67
C LEU A 5 6.91 11.66 -0.61
N VAL A 6 5.86 10.87 -0.44
CA VAL A 6 5.01 10.47 -1.56
C VAL A 6 4.01 11.58 -1.81
N LYS A 7 4.06 12.09 -3.03
CA LYS A 7 3.08 13.04 -3.53
C LYS A 7 2.07 12.32 -4.40
N GLU A 8 0.82 12.76 -4.33
CA GLU A 8 -0.25 12.15 -5.10
C GLU A 8 -1.05 13.22 -5.84
N CYS A 9 -1.41 12.92 -7.09
CA CYS A 9 -2.42 13.70 -7.79
C CYS A 9 -3.82 13.26 -7.32
N PHE A 10 -4.59 14.17 -6.74
CA PHE A 10 -5.96 13.88 -6.31
C PHE A 10 -6.98 13.70 -7.45
N ILE A 11 -6.60 14.06 -8.69
CA ILE A 11 -7.45 13.88 -9.87
C ILE A 11 -7.27 12.47 -10.46
N CYS A 12 -6.03 12.07 -10.79
CA CYS A 12 -5.76 10.79 -11.43
C CYS A 12 -5.26 9.68 -10.50
N GLY A 13 -4.88 10.01 -9.27
CA GLY A 13 -4.36 9.09 -8.25
C GLY A 13 -2.92 8.64 -8.46
N ARG A 14 -2.19 9.17 -9.45
CA ARG A 14 -0.78 8.80 -9.69
C ARG A 14 0.11 9.23 -8.53
N CYS A 15 1.06 8.37 -8.18
CA CYS A 15 2.05 8.63 -7.15
C CYS A 15 3.34 9.17 -7.76
N PHE A 16 3.95 10.14 -7.08
CA PHE A 16 5.16 10.84 -7.50
C PHE A 16 6.12 10.98 -6.31
N GLY A 17 7.40 11.21 -6.61
CA GLY A 17 8.39 11.57 -5.60
C GLY A 17 8.38 13.07 -5.26
N ASP A 18 9.23 13.48 -4.32
CA ASP A 18 9.29 14.85 -3.80
C ASP A 18 9.55 15.94 -4.83
N HIS A 19 10.32 15.62 -5.87
CA HIS A 19 10.77 16.61 -6.84
C HIS A 19 9.65 17.06 -7.79
N ASN A 20 8.51 16.38 -7.79
CA ASN A 20 7.37 16.75 -8.62
C ASN A 20 6.51 17.79 -7.88
N LEU A 21 6.16 18.87 -8.58
CA LEU A 21 5.24 19.90 -8.08
C LEU A 21 3.82 19.70 -8.63
N GLU A 22 3.72 19.14 -9.83
CA GLU A 22 2.47 18.98 -10.57
C GLU A 22 2.40 17.60 -11.22
N CYS A 23 1.17 17.16 -11.50
CA CYS A 23 0.89 15.94 -12.25
C CYS A 23 1.32 16.11 -13.71
N ASP A 24 2.05 15.13 -14.25
CA ASP A 24 2.48 15.12 -15.65
C ASP A 24 1.29 15.06 -16.63
N LEU A 25 0.22 14.37 -16.23
CA LEU A 25 -0.96 14.08 -17.04
C LEU A 25 -1.99 15.22 -17.05
N ASP A 26 -2.35 15.78 -15.89
CA ASP A 26 -3.46 16.71 -15.73
C ASP A 26 -3.06 18.10 -15.19
N LYS A 27 -1.78 18.29 -14.88
CA LYS A 27 -1.20 19.55 -14.34
C LYS A 27 -1.76 19.98 -12.97
N ALA A 28 -2.50 19.12 -12.28
CA ALA A 28 -2.94 19.43 -10.93
C ALA A 28 -1.77 19.47 -9.94
N ALA A 29 -1.90 20.31 -8.92
CA ALA A 29 -0.99 20.33 -7.80
C ALA A 29 -0.97 18.98 -7.07
N LEU A 30 0.22 18.52 -6.72
CA LEU A 30 0.38 17.26 -5.99
C LEU A 30 0.37 17.50 -4.48
N ASN A 31 -0.28 16.61 -3.75
CA ASN A 31 -0.35 16.68 -2.30
C ASN A 31 0.43 15.55 -1.64
N THR A 32 1.13 15.88 -0.58
CA THR A 32 1.83 14.92 0.27
C THR A 32 0.82 14.00 0.95
N THR A 33 0.92 12.69 0.68
CA THR A 33 -0.06 11.70 1.17
C THR A 33 0.56 10.67 2.12
N LEU A 34 1.84 10.31 1.91
CA LEU A 34 2.57 9.40 2.78
C LEU A 34 3.95 9.97 3.09
N LEU A 35 4.38 9.82 4.34
CA LEU A 35 5.77 10.00 4.72
C LEU A 35 6.55 8.78 4.20
N GLY A 36 7.56 9.00 3.37
CA GLY A 36 8.37 7.94 2.75
C GLY A 36 8.62 8.16 1.25
N LEU A 37 9.58 7.44 0.69
CA LEU A 37 9.79 7.38 -0.75
C LEU A 37 8.54 6.81 -1.44
N PRO A 38 8.31 7.08 -2.75
CA PRO A 38 7.37 6.29 -3.57
C PRO A 38 7.76 4.80 -3.67
N LEU A 39 8.72 4.35 -2.87
CA LEU A 39 9.33 3.04 -2.85
C LEU A 39 9.29 2.50 -1.41
N VAL A 40 8.37 1.58 -1.13
CA VAL A 40 8.23 0.93 0.17
C VAL A 40 9.25 -0.20 0.27
N LYS A 41 9.93 -0.34 1.41
CA LYS A 41 10.97 -1.36 1.65
C LYS A 41 12.11 -1.34 0.60
N ASN A 42 12.33 -0.19 -0.06
CA ASN A 42 13.25 -0.08 -1.19
C ASN A 42 12.97 -1.08 -2.35
N ARG A 43 11.73 -1.57 -2.48
CA ARG A 43 11.35 -2.64 -3.43
C ARG A 43 10.03 -2.38 -4.15
N TYR A 44 9.02 -1.91 -3.44
CA TYR A 44 7.67 -1.75 -3.98
C TYR A 44 7.40 -0.32 -4.39
N ARG A 45 7.43 -0.05 -5.70
CA ARG A 45 7.20 1.29 -6.23
C ARG A 45 5.70 1.54 -6.32
N LEU A 46 5.19 2.54 -5.60
CA LEU A 46 3.79 2.96 -5.68
C LEU A 46 3.55 3.65 -7.03
N ASP A 47 2.61 3.13 -7.82
CA ASP A 47 2.24 3.67 -9.12
C ASP A 47 1.02 4.58 -9.03
N ARG A 48 -0.02 4.10 -8.36
CA ARG A 48 -1.33 4.77 -8.33
C ARG A 48 -2.14 4.35 -7.11
N ARG A 49 -2.81 5.29 -6.44
CA ARG A 49 -3.81 4.99 -5.42
C ARG A 49 -5.05 4.36 -6.07
N ILE A 50 -5.46 3.21 -5.55
CA ILE A 50 -6.67 2.51 -5.99
C ILE A 50 -7.84 2.88 -5.08
N ASN A 51 -7.63 2.86 -3.76
CA ASN A 51 -8.66 3.20 -2.79
C ASN A 51 -8.08 3.90 -1.56
N THR A 52 -8.93 4.66 -0.87
CA THR A 52 -8.65 5.27 0.42
C THR A 52 -9.69 4.80 1.42
N GLU A 53 -9.24 4.35 2.58
CA GLU A 53 -10.08 3.95 3.70
C GLU A 53 -9.68 4.72 4.96
N LEU A 54 -10.50 4.66 6.02
CA LEU A 54 -10.21 5.36 7.27
C LEU A 54 -8.84 4.97 7.86
N ILE A 55 -8.48 3.69 7.73
CA ILE A 55 -7.26 3.12 8.34
C ILE A 55 -6.00 3.31 7.48
N GLY A 56 -6.13 3.84 6.26
CA GLY A 56 -5.02 3.98 5.31
C GLY A 56 -5.46 3.93 3.85
N ALA A 57 -4.59 3.46 2.98
CA ALA A 57 -4.86 3.47 1.54
C ALA A 57 -4.28 2.25 0.83
N THR A 58 -4.91 1.89 -0.27
CA THR A 58 -4.50 0.76 -1.12
C THR A 58 -4.01 1.30 -2.46
N TYR A 59 -2.83 0.83 -2.88
CA TYR A 59 -2.11 1.29 -4.05
C TYR A 59 -1.87 0.15 -5.03
N LEU A 60 -1.90 0.47 -6.31
CA LEU A 60 -1.23 -0.30 -7.34
C LEU A 60 0.26 -0.02 -7.17
N ALA A 61 1.04 -1.09 -7.05
CA ALA A 61 2.47 -1.00 -6.93
C ALA A 61 3.15 -1.97 -7.89
N TYR A 62 4.43 -1.72 -8.09
CA TYR A 62 5.31 -2.56 -8.89
C TYR A 62 6.40 -3.13 -8.00
N ASP A 63 6.46 -4.46 -7.90
CA ASP A 63 7.56 -5.16 -7.25
C ASP A 63 8.76 -5.17 -8.20
N ILE A 64 9.78 -4.38 -7.88
CA ILE A 64 10.95 -4.20 -8.76
C ILE A 64 11.79 -5.48 -8.84
N GLU A 65 11.86 -6.26 -7.75
CA GLU A 65 12.65 -7.50 -7.70
C GLU A 65 12.02 -8.57 -8.60
N ASN A 66 10.70 -8.77 -8.46
CA ASN A 66 9.97 -9.79 -9.22
C ASN A 66 9.42 -9.29 -10.56
N LYS A 67 9.57 -8.00 -10.86
CA LYS A 67 9.13 -7.34 -12.09
C LYS A 67 7.63 -7.51 -12.39
N CYS A 68 6.80 -7.55 -11.36
CA CYS A 68 5.37 -7.79 -11.48
C CYS A 68 4.53 -6.70 -10.80
N LYS A 69 3.25 -6.61 -11.18
CA LYS A 69 2.28 -5.73 -10.52
C LYS A 69 1.77 -6.39 -9.24
N THR A 70 1.64 -5.59 -8.20
CA THR A 70 1.12 -5.99 -6.89
C THR A 70 0.14 -4.94 -6.37
N THR A 71 -0.69 -5.32 -5.41
CA THR A 71 -1.51 -4.40 -4.64
C THR A 71 -0.87 -4.21 -3.27
N LEU A 72 -0.60 -2.98 -2.88
CA LEU A 72 0.03 -2.63 -1.61
C LEU A 72 -0.93 -1.81 -0.75
N LYS A 73 -1.33 -2.36 0.39
CA LYS A 73 -2.12 -1.65 1.40
C LYS A 73 -1.20 -1.05 2.45
N VAL A 74 -1.28 0.26 2.64
CA VAL A 74 -0.61 0.98 3.72
C VAL A 74 -1.63 1.29 4.81
N ILE A 75 -1.27 1.01 6.06
CA ILE A 75 -2.08 1.24 7.26
C ILE A 75 -1.29 2.16 8.20
N LEU A 76 -1.92 3.21 8.73
CA LEU A 76 -1.25 4.11 9.67
C LEU A 76 -1.08 3.43 11.03
N MET A 77 0.09 3.64 11.67
CA MET A 77 0.41 2.98 12.93
C MET A 77 -0.52 3.38 14.08
N GLU A 78 -1.10 4.59 14.05
CA GLU A 78 -2.09 5.04 15.03
C GLU A 78 -3.34 4.13 15.08
N TYR A 79 -3.69 3.47 13.97
CA TYR A 79 -4.80 2.52 13.90
C TYR A 79 -4.41 1.09 14.28
N LEU A 80 -3.12 0.78 14.37
CA LEU A 80 -2.63 -0.56 14.69
C LEU A 80 -2.43 -0.81 16.19
N GLN A 81 -2.49 0.25 17.01
CA GLN A 81 -2.37 0.21 18.48
C GLN A 81 -1.16 -0.65 18.95
N SER A 82 -1.20 -1.14 20.20
CA SER A 82 -0.21 -2.07 20.78
C SER A 82 -0.29 -3.50 20.22
N ASP A 83 -1.21 -3.77 19.29
CA ASP A 83 -1.54 -5.12 18.80
C ASP A 83 -0.74 -5.52 17.55
N PHE A 84 0.31 -4.77 17.18
CA PHE A 84 1.14 -5.07 16.00
C PHE A 84 1.60 -6.54 15.94
N GLN A 85 2.05 -7.10 17.06
CA GLN A 85 2.48 -8.49 17.12
C GLN A 85 1.34 -9.46 16.75
N LYS A 86 0.12 -9.18 17.19
CA LYS A 86 -1.07 -9.97 16.86
C LYS A 86 -1.39 -9.86 15.37
N TYR A 87 -1.36 -8.66 14.80
CA TYR A 87 -1.54 -8.46 13.35
C TYR A 87 -0.49 -9.22 12.55
N SER A 88 0.79 -9.15 12.94
CA SER A 88 1.87 -9.86 12.25
C SER A 88 1.69 -11.38 12.27
N LYS A 89 1.26 -11.96 13.39
CA LYS A 89 0.96 -13.40 13.50
C LYS A 89 -0.22 -13.82 12.63
N VAL A 90 -1.26 -12.99 12.56
CA VAL A 90 -2.42 -13.27 11.69
C VAL A 90 -2.00 -13.25 10.22
N LEU A 91 -1.19 -12.27 9.81
CA LEU A 91 -0.71 -12.18 8.42
C LEU A 91 0.25 -13.32 8.09
N GLU A 92 1.10 -13.73 9.02
CA GLU A 92 1.95 -14.92 8.86
C GLU A 92 1.12 -16.17 8.58
N ALA A 93 0.05 -16.39 9.35
CA ALA A 93 -0.84 -17.53 9.15
C ALA A 93 -1.58 -17.45 7.81
N ILE A 94 -2.06 -16.27 7.40
CA ILE A 94 -2.77 -16.08 6.12
C ILE A 94 -1.81 -16.25 4.93
N ALA A 95 -0.56 -15.79 5.05
CA ALA A 95 0.44 -15.90 3.99
C ALA A 95 0.80 -17.36 3.66
N GLN A 96 0.57 -18.29 4.59
CA GLN A 96 0.75 -19.73 4.36
C GLN A 96 -0.42 -20.38 3.60
N ILE A 97 -1.55 -19.67 3.42
CA ILE A 97 -2.74 -20.19 2.75
C ILE A 97 -2.73 -19.75 1.29
N SER A 98 -2.63 -20.73 0.38
CA SER A 98 -2.86 -20.53 -1.05
C SER A 98 -4.16 -21.22 -1.45
N HIS A 99 -5.15 -20.43 -1.89
CA HIS A 99 -6.44 -20.93 -2.31
C HIS A 99 -6.99 -20.05 -3.45
N PRO A 100 -7.61 -20.62 -4.51
CA PRO A 100 -8.06 -19.86 -5.69
C PRO A 100 -9.05 -18.72 -5.42
N ASN A 101 -9.71 -18.74 -4.26
CA ASN A 101 -10.68 -17.70 -3.84
C ASN A 101 -10.14 -16.75 -2.75
N LEU A 102 -8.86 -16.83 -2.41
CA LEU A 102 -8.20 -15.97 -1.44
C LEU A 102 -7.07 -15.22 -2.12
N ILE A 103 -6.97 -13.92 -1.89
CA ILE A 103 -5.85 -13.12 -2.37
C ILE A 103 -4.61 -13.54 -1.57
N SER A 104 -3.55 -13.96 -2.27
CA SER A 104 -2.30 -14.34 -1.63
C SER A 104 -1.56 -13.11 -1.10
N ILE A 105 -1.11 -13.21 0.16
CA ILE A 105 -0.22 -12.24 0.78
C ILE A 105 1.21 -12.60 0.37
N LEU A 106 1.92 -11.63 -0.18
CA LEU A 106 3.28 -11.81 -0.72
C LEU A 106 4.36 -11.30 0.24
N ASP A 107 4.06 -10.22 0.97
CA ASP A 107 4.98 -9.59 1.91
C ASP A 107 4.17 -8.71 2.88
N TYR A 108 4.72 -8.44 4.04
CA TYR A 108 4.15 -7.49 4.99
C TYR A 108 5.24 -7.00 5.94
N GLY A 109 5.07 -5.81 6.50
CA GLY A 109 6.07 -5.27 7.40
C GLY A 109 5.82 -3.82 7.80
N LYS A 110 6.70 -3.31 8.64
CA LYS A 110 6.70 -1.89 9.00
C LYS A 110 7.46 -1.09 7.95
N ASN A 111 6.91 0.05 7.59
CA ASN A 111 7.60 1.10 6.86
C ASN A 111 7.82 2.27 7.82
N ASP A 112 9.05 2.39 8.29
CA ASP A 112 9.46 3.26 9.39
C ASP A 112 8.56 3.08 10.65
N GLU A 113 8.61 4.03 11.58
CA GLU A 113 7.80 3.98 12.82
C GLU A 113 6.33 4.37 12.60
N ALA A 114 5.98 4.93 11.44
CA ALA A 114 4.68 5.56 11.20
C ALA A 114 3.67 4.72 10.44
N SER A 115 4.09 3.68 9.71
CA SER A 115 3.19 2.94 8.81
C SER A 115 3.49 1.46 8.72
N PHE A 116 2.47 0.67 8.43
CA PHE A 116 2.54 -0.76 8.15
C PHE A 116 2.09 -1.02 6.72
N TYR A 117 2.68 -1.99 6.05
CA TYR A 117 2.28 -2.37 4.71
C TYR A 117 1.95 -3.86 4.63
N ILE A 118 1.02 -4.17 3.71
CA ILE A 118 0.68 -5.52 3.29
C ILE A 118 0.74 -5.52 1.75
N VAL A 119 1.55 -6.42 1.20
CA VAL A 119 1.70 -6.64 -0.24
C VAL A 119 0.94 -7.90 -0.61
N MET A 120 0.13 -7.79 -1.65
CA MET A 120 -0.79 -8.82 -2.10
C MET A 120 -0.72 -8.98 -3.60
N GLU A 121 -1.11 -10.14 -4.11
CA GLU A 121 -1.29 -10.31 -5.55
C GLU A 121 -2.21 -9.23 -6.13
N HIS A 122 -1.84 -8.72 -7.30
CA HIS A 122 -2.69 -7.76 -7.98
C HIS A 122 -3.88 -8.48 -8.61
N THR A 123 -5.07 -8.27 -8.06
CA THR A 123 -6.33 -8.75 -8.60
C THR A 123 -7.21 -7.57 -9.02
N LEU A 124 -8.00 -7.75 -10.10
CA LEU A 124 -8.95 -6.73 -10.55
C LEU A 124 -10.16 -6.57 -9.61
N PHE A 125 -10.40 -7.54 -8.70
CA PHE A 125 -11.46 -7.51 -7.72
C PHE A 125 -10.89 -7.09 -6.36
N MET A 126 -10.99 -5.80 -6.04
CA MET A 126 -10.66 -5.32 -4.70
C MET A 126 -11.57 -5.97 -3.66
N MET A 127 -11.02 -6.16 -2.44
CA MET A 127 -11.64 -6.76 -1.26
C MET A 127 -13.13 -6.40 -1.11
N LEU A 128 -14.02 -7.22 -1.67
CA LEU A 128 -15.33 -7.40 -1.07
C LEU A 128 -15.07 -8.27 0.16
N VAL A 129 -15.07 -7.64 1.33
CA VAL A 129 -15.38 -8.36 2.56
C VAL A 129 -16.76 -8.96 2.32
N LYS A 130 -16.82 -10.22 1.87
CA LYS A 130 -18.06 -10.98 1.91
C LYS A 130 -18.33 -11.18 3.39
N CYS A 131 -19.11 -10.27 3.97
CA CYS A 131 -19.90 -10.52 5.16
C CYS A 131 -20.89 -11.63 4.81
N THR A 132 -20.42 -12.88 4.72
CA THR A 132 -21.30 -14.04 4.91
C THR A 132 -21.62 -14.05 6.39
N LYS A 133 -22.76 -13.44 6.73
CA LYS A 133 -23.45 -13.73 7.98
C LYS A 133 -23.61 -15.25 8.06
N ILE A 134 -23.05 -15.86 9.11
CA ILE A 134 -23.47 -17.17 9.60
C ILE A 134 -24.74 -16.95 10.41
#